data_AF-A0A803R548-F1
#
_entry.id   AF-A0A803R548-F1
#
_cell.length_a   1.000
_cell.length_b   1.000
_cell.length_c   1.000
_cell.angle_alpha   90.00
_cell.angle_beta   90.00
_cell.angle_gamma   90.00
#
_symmetry.space_group_name_H-M   'P 1'
#
loop_
_entity.id
_entity.type
_entity.pdbx_description
1 polymer ?
#
loop_
_entity_poly.entity_id
_entity_poly.type
_entity_poly.pdbx_seq_one_letter_code
_entity_poly.pdbx_strand_id
1 'polypeptide(L)'
;MSRSGIMVGLSPTFRQTSFPSMGLKGFSFRFKHWACNGYTRMVTSASCSDQLQLQLQDKQLSSPELVALEYADLNLPLPDKELGNVRIRQHVNPLKTTFSVPVQVPHWNQVFRDPTLPLMVDIGSGSGRFLMWLGKKNAGVRNYLGLEIREKLVNRAHYWVKEINLDNV
;
A
#
# COMPACT_ATOMS: atom_id res chain seq x y z
N MET A 1 -10.84 -49.87 -14.40
CA MET A 1 -10.01 -50.16 -15.59
C MET A 1 -8.84 -49.19 -15.58
N SER A 2 -7.74 -49.67 -15.02
CA SER A 2 -6.41 -49.06 -15.03
C SER A 2 -5.79 -49.21 -16.42
N ARG A 3 -5.14 -48.16 -16.93
CA ARG A 3 -4.14 -48.23 -18.01
C ARG A 3 -3.09 -47.13 -17.77
N SER A 4 -1.91 -47.50 -17.26
CA SER A 4 -0.62 -47.49 -17.98
C SER A 4 -0.25 -46.11 -18.54
N GLY A 5 0.77 -45.38 -18.07
CA GLY A 5 2.14 -45.81 -17.80
C GLY A 5 3.00 -45.64 -19.06
N ILE A 6 3.66 -44.49 -19.22
CA ILE A 6 4.80 -44.32 -20.14
C ILE A 6 5.86 -43.47 -19.44
N MET A 7 7.01 -44.11 -19.26
CA MET A 7 8.28 -43.55 -18.83
C MET A 7 9.17 -43.44 -20.07
N VAL A 8 9.75 -42.27 -20.35
CA VAL A 8 10.80 -42.11 -21.35
C VAL A 8 11.96 -41.28 -20.79
N GLY A 9 13.03 -41.98 -20.44
CA GLY A 9 14.35 -41.87 -21.09
C GLY A 9 15.07 -40.53 -21.10
N LEU A 10 16.16 -40.48 -20.31
CA LEU A 10 17.26 -39.52 -20.34
C LEU A 10 17.99 -39.46 -21.70
N SER A 11 18.48 -38.28 -22.11
CA SER A 11 19.93 -38.02 -22.23
C SER A 11 20.26 -36.61 -22.76
N PRO A 12 21.46 -36.09 -22.44
CA PRO A 12 21.84 -34.68 -22.55
C PRO A 12 22.55 -34.37 -23.87
N THR A 13 22.41 -33.14 -24.37
CA THR A 13 23.44 -32.33 -25.06
C THR A 13 22.76 -31.21 -25.85
N PHE A 14 22.81 -29.97 -25.38
CA PHE A 14 22.90 -28.84 -26.31
C PHE A 14 23.54 -27.61 -25.64
N ARG A 15 24.85 -27.52 -25.86
CA ARG A 15 25.66 -26.35 -26.23
C ARG A 15 25.33 -24.99 -25.58
N GLN A 16 26.31 -24.53 -24.78
CA GLN A 16 26.49 -23.13 -24.38
C GLN A 16 26.40 -22.19 -25.59
N THR A 17 25.52 -21.19 -25.49
CA THR A 17 25.70 -19.91 -26.17
C THR A 17 25.83 -18.83 -25.12
N SER A 18 26.98 -18.17 -25.16
CA SER A 18 27.34 -16.96 -24.44
C SER A 18 26.24 -15.89 -24.52
N PHE A 19 25.73 -15.47 -23.36
CA PHE A 19 24.95 -14.24 -23.23
C PHE A 19 25.89 -13.04 -23.13
N PRO A 20 25.66 -11.95 -23.88
CA PRO A 20 26.42 -10.73 -23.71
C PRO A 20 26.04 -10.04 -22.40
N SER A 21 27.08 -9.71 -21.63
CA SER A 21 27.06 -8.77 -20.52
C SER A 21 26.56 -7.41 -21.01
N MET A 22 25.35 -7.01 -20.62
CA MET A 22 24.92 -5.62 -20.67
C MET A 22 24.85 -5.07 -19.24
N GLY A 23 25.72 -4.09 -19.01
CA GLY A 23 25.97 -3.48 -17.72
C GLY A 23 24.72 -2.89 -17.08
N LEU A 24 24.53 -3.24 -15.82
CA LEU A 24 23.64 -2.56 -14.89
C LEU A 24 24.19 -1.15 -14.65
N LYS A 25 23.67 -0.18 -15.41
CA LYS A 25 23.81 1.23 -15.06
C LYS A 25 22.78 1.58 -14.00
N GLY A 26 23.27 1.75 -12.78
CA GLY A 26 22.78 2.73 -11.79
C GLY A 26 21.29 2.71 -11.45
N PHE A 27 20.90 1.88 -10.49
CA PHE A 27 19.73 2.17 -9.67
C PHE A 27 20.06 3.34 -8.74
N SER A 28 19.68 4.54 -9.15
CA SER A 28 19.69 5.71 -8.29
C SER A 28 18.43 5.67 -7.40
N PHE A 29 18.61 5.21 -6.15
CA PHE A 29 17.63 5.46 -5.09
C PHE A 29 17.63 6.96 -4.79
N ARG A 30 16.71 7.69 -5.43
CA ARG A 30 16.36 9.05 -4.97
C ARG A 30 15.39 8.92 -3.80
N PHE A 31 15.94 8.91 -2.58
CA PHE A 31 15.19 9.41 -1.42
C PHE A 31 14.82 10.86 -1.71
N LYS A 32 13.54 11.13 -2.00
CA LYS A 32 13.04 12.49 -1.89
C LYS A 32 13.03 12.82 -0.40
N HIS A 33 14.02 13.60 0.02
CA HIS A 33 13.96 14.36 1.26
C HIS A 33 12.67 15.17 1.23
N TRP A 34 11.80 14.94 2.20
CA TRP A 34 10.70 15.85 2.48
C TRP A 34 11.31 17.12 3.06
N ALA A 35 11.47 18.14 2.24
CA ALA A 35 11.87 19.46 2.71
C ALA A 35 10.72 20.04 3.53
N CYS A 36 10.94 20.17 4.84
CA CYS A 36 10.09 20.99 5.69
C CYS A 36 10.43 22.46 5.37
N ASN A 37 9.68 23.08 4.45
CA ASN A 37 9.82 24.51 4.19
C ASN A 37 9.27 25.27 5.40
N GLY A 38 10.18 25.77 6.24
CA GLY A 38 9.86 26.75 7.27
C GLY A 38 9.32 28.01 6.61
N TYR A 39 8.04 28.29 6.85
CA TYR A 39 7.38 29.50 6.36
C TYR A 39 7.61 30.61 7.39
N THR A 40 8.55 31.52 7.12
CA THR A 40 8.65 32.77 7.89
C THR A 40 7.56 33.72 7.38
N ARG A 41 6.50 33.92 8.16
CA ARG A 41 5.42 34.87 7.83
C ARG A 41 5.69 36.20 8.54
N MET A 42 5.98 37.24 7.75
CA MET A 42 5.89 38.63 8.22
C MET A 42 4.45 38.93 8.62
N VAL A 43 4.30 39.56 9.78
CA VAL A 43 3.01 39.91 10.38
C VAL A 43 2.54 41.25 9.80
N THR A 44 1.40 41.25 9.12
CA THR A 44 0.64 42.47 8.81
C THR A 44 -0.86 42.22 9.02
N SER A 45 -1.53 43.27 9.47
CA SER A 45 -2.73 43.32 10.31
C SER A 45 -4.07 42.79 9.74
N ALA A 46 -4.74 42.00 10.59
CA ALA A 46 -6.15 42.01 10.99
C ALA A 46 -7.29 41.91 9.95
N SER A 47 -7.99 40.77 9.97
CA SER A 47 -9.45 40.69 9.70
C SER A 47 -10.10 39.55 10.51
N CYS A 48 -11.37 39.72 10.86
CA CYS A 48 -12.22 38.97 11.80
C CYS A 48 -12.35 37.44 11.56
N SER A 49 -11.64 36.89 10.58
CA SER A 49 -11.56 35.45 10.29
C SER A 49 -10.40 34.74 10.99
N ASP A 50 -9.45 35.49 11.57
CA ASP A 50 -8.28 34.94 12.26
C ASP A 50 -8.63 34.26 13.61
N GLN A 51 -9.80 34.57 14.19
CA GLN A 51 -10.16 34.07 15.52
C GLN A 51 -10.46 32.57 15.56
N LEU A 52 -11.02 31.99 14.50
CA LEU A 52 -11.22 30.53 14.41
C LEU A 52 -9.91 29.78 14.07
N GLN A 53 -8.96 30.44 13.42
CA GLN A 53 -7.65 29.85 13.10
C GLN A 53 -6.68 29.86 14.29
N LEU A 54 -6.77 30.83 15.20
CA LEU A 54 -5.94 30.91 16.40
C LEU A 54 -6.41 29.97 17.54
N GLN A 55 -7.69 29.56 17.55
CA GLN A 55 -8.20 28.64 18.59
C GLN A 55 -7.81 27.16 18.37
N LEU A 56 -7.47 26.75 17.15
CA LEU A 56 -6.97 25.40 16.86
C LEU A 56 -5.47 25.23 17.11
N GLN A 57 -4.75 26.32 17.40
CA GLN A 57 -3.30 26.29 17.60
C GLN A 57 -2.88 25.89 19.03
N ASP A 58 -3.76 25.99 20.03
CA ASP A 58 -3.45 25.70 21.45
C ASP A 58 -3.88 24.32 21.95
N LYS A 59 -4.65 23.55 21.16
CA LYS A 59 -4.89 22.14 21.48
C LYS A 59 -3.79 21.33 20.84
N GLN A 60 -2.80 20.91 21.62
CA GLN A 60 -1.81 19.94 21.18
C GLN A 60 -2.52 18.61 20.88
N LEU A 61 -2.96 18.44 19.63
CA LEU A 61 -3.64 17.25 19.16
C LEU A 61 -2.71 16.04 19.29
N SER A 62 -3.27 14.94 19.73
CA SER A 62 -2.60 13.65 19.77
C SER A 62 -2.26 13.20 18.36
N SER A 63 -1.13 12.50 18.15
CA SER A 63 -0.75 11.98 16.83
C SER A 63 -1.87 11.17 16.16
N PRO A 64 -2.61 10.27 16.87
CA PRO A 64 -3.80 9.61 16.31
C PRO A 64 -4.88 10.56 15.80
N GLU A 65 -5.12 11.69 16.47
CA GLU A 65 -6.13 12.67 16.06
C GLU A 65 -5.70 13.38 14.78
N LEU A 66 -4.41 13.74 14.68
CA LEU A 66 -3.85 14.31 13.45
C LEU A 66 -4.00 13.37 12.25
N VAL A 67 -3.68 12.08 12.44
CA VAL A 67 -3.84 11.05 11.40
C VAL A 67 -5.32 10.86 11.04
N ALA A 68 -6.22 10.90 12.02
CA ALA A 68 -7.65 10.80 11.77
C ALA A 68 -8.17 11.98 10.94
N LEU A 69 -7.70 13.20 11.21
CA LEU A 69 -8.02 14.40 10.43
C LEU A 69 -7.47 14.32 9.01
N GLU A 70 -6.22 13.85 8.84
CA GLU A 70 -5.60 13.69 7.52
C GLU A 70 -6.38 12.72 6.62
N TYR A 71 -6.93 11.66 7.21
CA TYR A 71 -7.70 10.63 6.53
C TYR A 71 -9.22 10.83 6.64
N ALA A 72 -9.69 11.98 7.13
CA ALA A 72 -11.11 12.27 7.27
C ALA A 72 -11.81 12.31 5.90
N ASP A 73 -11.10 12.76 4.87
CA ASP A 73 -11.57 12.83 3.48
C ASP A 73 -11.90 11.46 2.87
N LEU A 74 -11.39 10.37 3.43
CA LEU A 74 -11.72 9.02 2.98
C LEU A 74 -13.17 8.62 3.26
N ASN A 75 -13.83 9.24 4.25
CA ASN A 75 -15.21 8.91 4.66
C ASN A 75 -15.44 7.40 4.83
N LEU A 76 -14.48 6.69 5.45
CA LEU A 76 -14.53 5.24 5.57
C LEU A 76 -15.74 4.82 6.43
N PRO A 77 -16.60 3.91 5.93
CA PRO A 77 -17.70 3.42 6.72
C PRO A 77 -17.19 2.65 7.94
N LEU A 78 -17.96 2.67 9.01
CA LEU A 78 -17.68 1.82 10.16
C LEU A 78 -17.67 0.37 9.68
N PRO A 79 -16.61 -0.41 9.97
CA PRO A 79 -16.55 -1.78 9.54
C PRO A 79 -17.67 -2.58 10.22
N ASP A 80 -18.26 -3.52 9.49
CA ASP A 80 -19.28 -4.45 10.02
C ASP A 80 -18.82 -5.12 11.32
N LYS A 81 -19.77 -5.59 12.14
CA LYS A 81 -19.46 -6.21 13.45
C LYS A 81 -18.40 -7.32 13.35
N GLU A 82 -18.35 -8.04 12.23
CA GLU A 82 -17.36 -9.09 11.97
C GLU A 82 -15.95 -8.55 11.65
N LEU A 83 -15.87 -7.36 11.06
CA LEU A 83 -14.63 -6.65 10.69
C LEU A 83 -14.22 -5.57 11.72
N GLY A 84 -14.98 -5.47 12.82
CA GLY A 84 -14.97 -4.43 13.85
C GLY A 84 -13.62 -4.21 14.56
N ASN A 85 -13.63 -3.80 15.83
CA ASN A 85 -12.39 -3.44 16.54
C ASN A 85 -11.47 -4.66 16.73
N VAL A 86 -10.62 -4.93 15.74
CA VAL A 86 -9.65 -6.03 15.79
C VAL A 86 -8.52 -5.60 16.72
N ARG A 87 -8.47 -6.21 17.91
CA ARG A 87 -7.27 -6.15 18.75
C ARG A 87 -6.15 -6.90 18.04
N ILE A 88 -5.12 -6.16 17.65
CA ILE A 88 -3.98 -6.71 16.93
C ILE A 88 -2.81 -6.84 17.89
N ARG A 89 -2.33 -8.06 18.07
CA ARG A 89 -1.07 -8.33 18.77
C ARG A 89 0.08 -7.68 18.00
N GLN A 90 1.07 -7.09 18.66
CA GLN A 90 2.19 -6.44 17.95
C GLN A 90 3.08 -7.45 17.22
N HIS A 91 3.40 -8.58 17.85
CA HIS A 91 4.26 -9.60 17.26
C HIS A 91 3.48 -10.67 16.49
N VAL A 92 3.91 -10.96 15.26
CA VAL A 92 3.59 -12.19 14.51
C VAL A 92 4.85 -13.05 14.42
N ASN A 93 4.68 -14.37 14.22
CA ASN A 93 5.79 -15.22 13.81
C ASN A 93 5.80 -15.27 12.26
N PRO A 94 6.70 -14.54 11.58
CA PRO A 94 6.78 -14.54 10.12
C PRO A 94 7.36 -15.85 9.56
N LEU A 95 8.00 -16.68 10.39
CA LEU A 95 8.62 -17.95 9.99
C LEU A 95 7.65 -19.14 10.06
N LYS A 96 6.36 -18.90 10.34
CA LYS A 96 5.35 -19.96 10.30
C LYS A 96 5.24 -20.48 8.86
N THR A 97 5.23 -21.80 8.68
CA THR A 97 5.19 -22.46 7.37
C THR A 97 4.07 -21.96 6.46
N THR A 98 2.92 -21.57 7.01
CA THR A 98 1.81 -20.95 6.28
C THR A 98 2.24 -19.71 5.47
N PHE A 99 3.20 -18.93 5.96
CA PHE A 99 3.74 -17.74 5.29
C PHE A 99 4.96 -18.03 4.40
N SER A 100 5.48 -19.27 4.42
CA SER A 100 6.59 -19.69 3.56
C SER A 100 6.14 -20.21 2.20
N VAL A 101 4.83 -20.43 2.03
CA VAL A 101 4.25 -20.85 0.75
C VAL A 101 4.18 -19.65 -0.20
N PRO A 102 4.80 -19.70 -1.39
CA PRO A 102 4.69 -18.63 -2.37
C PRO A 102 3.24 -18.40 -2.79
N VAL A 103 2.82 -17.14 -2.80
CA VAL A 103 1.50 -16.76 -3.30
C VAL A 103 1.54 -16.72 -4.83
N GLN A 104 0.48 -17.20 -5.48
CA GLN A 104 0.35 -17.05 -6.93
C GLN A 104 0.23 -15.57 -7.28
N VAL A 105 1.02 -15.13 -8.26
CA VAL A 105 0.98 -13.73 -8.73
C VAL A 105 -0.36 -13.47 -9.40
N PRO A 106 -1.12 -12.43 -9.00
CA PRO A 106 -2.40 -12.14 -9.62
C PRO A 106 -2.21 -11.64 -11.07
N HIS A 107 -3.23 -11.81 -11.89
CA HIS A 107 -3.28 -11.18 -13.20
C HIS A 107 -3.52 -9.67 -13.03
N TRP A 108 -2.47 -8.86 -13.19
CA TRP A 108 -2.52 -7.41 -12.93
C TRP A 108 -3.63 -6.67 -13.70
N ASN A 109 -3.97 -7.13 -14.91
CA ASN A 109 -5.06 -6.59 -15.72
C ASN A 109 -6.46 -6.74 -15.09
N GLN A 110 -6.60 -7.60 -14.08
CA GLN A 110 -7.84 -7.81 -13.33
C GLN A 110 -7.84 -7.07 -11.99
N VAL A 111 -6.65 -6.66 -11.52
CA VAL A 111 -6.47 -5.96 -10.23
C VAL A 111 -6.55 -4.46 -10.43
N PHE A 112 -5.79 -3.94 -11.40
CA PHE A 112 -5.74 -2.51 -11.70
C PHE A 112 -6.40 -2.22 -13.03
N ARG A 113 -7.13 -1.10 -13.08
CA ARG A 113 -7.75 -0.62 -14.32
C ARG A 113 -6.73 -0.35 -15.42
N ASP A 114 -5.59 0.26 -15.07
CA ASP A 114 -4.47 0.46 -15.98
C ASP A 114 -3.18 -0.11 -15.35
N PRO A 115 -2.80 -1.36 -15.69
CA PRO A 115 -1.62 -2.02 -15.15
C PRO A 115 -0.30 -1.46 -15.71
N THR A 116 -0.34 -0.53 -16.68
CA THR A 116 0.87 0.11 -17.23
C THR A 116 1.37 1.26 -16.36
N LEU A 117 0.54 1.76 -15.44
CA LEU A 117 0.93 2.80 -14.50
C LEU A 117 2.00 2.31 -13.51
N PRO A 118 2.90 3.19 -13.03
CA PRO A 118 3.88 2.85 -12.02
C PRO A 118 3.24 2.24 -10.76
N LEU A 119 3.77 1.12 -10.30
CA LEU A 119 3.30 0.42 -9.10
C LEU A 119 4.10 0.85 -7.86
N MET A 120 3.41 1.32 -6.83
CA MET A 120 3.96 1.63 -5.51
C MET A 120 3.59 0.50 -4.54
N VAL A 121 4.59 -0.08 -3.89
CA VAL A 121 4.39 -1.21 -2.96
C VAL A 121 4.65 -0.76 -1.53
N ASP A 122 3.71 -1.05 -0.64
CA ASP A 122 3.81 -0.78 0.81
C ASP A 122 3.83 -2.10 1.60
N ILE A 123 4.90 -2.32 2.35
CA ILE A 123 5.15 -3.57 3.10
C ILE A 123 4.77 -3.35 4.56
N GLY A 124 3.83 -4.15 5.05
CA GLY A 124 3.20 -3.92 6.34
C GLY A 124 2.18 -2.79 6.27
N SER A 125 1.38 -2.74 5.20
CA SER A 125 0.41 -1.66 4.93
C SER A 125 -0.71 -1.53 5.96
N GLY A 126 -0.78 -2.48 6.90
CA GLY A 126 -1.75 -2.47 7.99
C GLY A 126 -3.18 -2.45 7.46
N SER A 127 -3.98 -1.47 7.90
CA SER A 127 -5.37 -1.31 7.46
C SER A 127 -5.55 -0.69 6.07
N GLY A 128 -4.47 -0.33 5.38
CA GLY A 128 -4.51 0.21 4.01
C GLY A 128 -4.95 1.67 3.89
N ARG A 129 -5.28 2.36 4.99
CA ARG A 129 -5.76 3.76 4.97
C ARG A 129 -4.81 4.71 4.25
N PHE A 130 -3.50 4.55 4.47
CA PHE A 130 -2.50 5.38 3.81
C PHE A 130 -2.52 5.20 2.28
N LEU A 131 -2.58 3.95 1.81
CA LEU A 131 -2.67 3.65 0.38
C LEU A 131 -3.98 4.15 -0.24
N MET A 132 -5.12 3.99 0.45
CA MET A 132 -6.41 4.53 0.00
C MET A 132 -6.35 6.05 -0.15
N TRP A 133 -5.75 6.73 0.83
CA TRP A 133 -5.57 8.18 0.80
C TRP A 133 -4.67 8.63 -0.36
N LEU A 134 -3.55 7.92 -0.61
CA LEU A 134 -2.71 8.17 -1.77
C LEU A 134 -3.41 7.87 -3.09
N GLY A 135 -4.17 6.77 -3.15
CA GLY A 135 -4.91 6.32 -4.32
C GLY A 135 -5.96 7.34 -4.73
N LYS A 136 -6.74 7.84 -3.75
CA LYS A 136 -7.74 8.89 -3.94
C LYS A 136 -7.12 10.21 -4.41
N LYS A 137 -5.97 10.62 -3.85
CA LYS A 137 -5.31 11.89 -4.22
C LYS A 137 -4.59 11.84 -5.57
N ASN A 138 -4.11 10.68 -5.99
CA ASN A 138 -3.28 10.50 -7.17
C ASN A 138 -3.94 9.57 -8.21
N ALA A 139 -5.27 9.66 -8.35
CA ALA A 139 -6.04 8.84 -9.27
C ALA A 139 -5.51 8.98 -10.71
N GLY A 140 -5.34 7.85 -11.40
CA GLY A 140 -4.84 7.81 -12.78
C GLY A 140 -3.33 8.05 -12.96
N VAL A 141 -2.57 8.26 -11.87
CA VAL A 141 -1.12 8.51 -11.96
C VAL A 141 -0.30 7.25 -11.61
N ARG A 142 -0.75 6.48 -10.61
CA ARG A 142 -0.06 5.31 -10.07
C ARG A 142 -1.03 4.27 -9.54
N ASN A 143 -0.56 3.02 -9.51
CA ASN A 143 -1.19 1.92 -8.81
C ASN A 143 -0.50 1.71 -7.45
N TYR A 144 -1.26 1.24 -6.46
CA TYR A 144 -0.77 0.98 -5.12
C TYR A 144 -1.04 -0.47 -4.74
N LEU A 145 -0.10 -1.12 -4.08
CA LEU A 145 -0.24 -2.49 -3.58
C LEU A 145 0.21 -2.56 -2.13
N GLY A 146 -0.73 -2.94 -1.25
CA GLY A 146 -0.45 -3.19 0.16
C GLY A 146 -0.17 -4.67 0.43
N LEU A 147 0.93 -4.95 1.12
CA LEU A 147 1.27 -6.29 1.61
C LEU A 147 1.12 -6.32 3.13
N GLU A 148 0.23 -7.16 3.65
CA GLU A 148 0.00 -7.30 5.08
C GLU A 148 -0.13 -8.79 5.46
N ILE A 149 0.49 -9.16 6.57
CA ILE A 149 0.55 -10.55 7.06
C ILE A 149 -0.69 -10.94 7.88
N ARG A 150 -1.42 -9.95 8.40
CA ARG A 150 -2.62 -10.16 9.22
C ARG A 150 -3.87 -10.10 8.36
N GLU A 151 -4.40 -11.28 8.08
CA GLU A 151 -5.64 -11.46 7.31
C GLU A 151 -6.80 -10.54 7.77
N LYS A 152 -6.98 -10.34 9.08
CA LYS A 152 -8.03 -9.45 9.61
C LYS A 152 -7.89 -8.00 9.14
N LEU A 153 -6.65 -7.51 8.96
CA LEU A 153 -6.41 -6.16 8.43
C LEU A 153 -6.63 -6.11 6.92
N VAL A 154 -6.19 -7.16 6.21
CA VAL A 154 -6.39 -7.31 4.76
C VAL A 154 -7.88 -7.31 4.42
N ASN A 155 -8.69 -8.08 5.15
CA ASN A 155 -10.14 -8.16 4.93
C ASN A 155 -10.83 -6.80 5.16
N ARG A 156 -10.40 -6.06 6.19
CA ARG A 156 -10.91 -4.71 6.44
C ARG A 156 -10.50 -3.74 5.34
N ALA A 157 -9.26 -3.80 4.89
CA ALA A 157 -8.78 -2.95 3.80
C ALA A 157 -9.58 -3.22 2.52
N HIS A 158 -9.77 -4.49 2.15
CA HIS A 158 -10.59 -4.86 0.99
C HIS A 158 -12.03 -4.38 1.09
N TYR A 159 -12.65 -4.49 2.27
CA TYR A 159 -14.00 -3.95 2.49
C TYR A 159 -14.02 -2.45 2.21
N TRP A 160 -13.12 -1.69 2.82
CA TRP A 160 -13.06 -0.24 2.63
C TRP A 160 -12.76 0.18 1.19
N VAL A 161 -11.83 -0.47 0.49
CA VAL A 161 -11.53 -0.18 -0.92
C VAL A 161 -12.80 -0.31 -1.79
N LYS A 162 -13.60 -1.35 -1.56
CA LYS A 162 -14.87 -1.57 -2.27
C LYS A 162 -15.88 -0.47 -1.97
N GLU A 163 -16.04 -0.11 -0.71
CA GLU A 163 -17.00 0.90 -0.27
C GLU A 163 -16.70 2.29 -0.85
N ILE A 164 -15.42 2.67 -0.95
CA ILE A 164 -15.01 3.96 -1.53
C ILE A 164 -14.74 3.87 -3.04
N ASN A 165 -14.92 2.69 -3.64
CA ASN A 165 -14.78 2.40 -5.07
C ASN A 165 -13.45 2.89 -5.68
N LEU A 166 -12.32 2.54 -5.05
CA LEU A 166 -10.99 2.77 -5.64
C LEU A 166 -10.59 1.61 -6.56
N ASP A 167 -10.08 1.95 -7.74
CA ASP A 167 -9.65 1.00 -8.79
C ASP A 167 -8.12 0.93 -8.97
N ASN A 168 -7.37 1.66 -8.15
CA ASN A 168 -5.92 1.80 -8.20
C ASN A 168 -5.19 1.42 -6.90
N VAL A 169 -5.84 0.69 -5.98
CA VAL A 169 -5.32 0.25 -4.67
C VAL A 169 -5.70 -1.20 -4.39
#